data_AF-A0A4U2ZXX4-F1
#
_entry.id   AF-A0A4U2ZXX4-F1
#
_cell.length_a   1.000
_cell.length_b   1.000
_cell.length_c   1.000
_cell.angle_alpha   90.00
_cell.angle_beta   90.00
_cell.angle_gamma   90.00
#
_symmetry.space_group_name_H-M   'P 1'
#
loop_
_entity.id
_entity.type
_entity.pdbx_description
1 polymer ?
#
loop_
_entity_poly.entity_id
_entity_poly.type
_entity_poly.pdbx_seq_one_letter_code
_entity_poly.pdbx_strand_id
1 'polypeptide(L)'
;MKGICIDVDHSALLGINEEYFLFPAKPDHYFVSKFNRKESHFGCYPAERFQVVEKEVWTPEPRVNKPNLDKGLLYRAQLIWRTKGYKNKPLKDYIIKPKGNQCFFWHDRERKKLCGCFPIHWFANFEELAAEQEEIKETSEQERVSLLERPGGQLAFF
;
A
#
# COMPACT_ATOMS: atom_id res chain seq x y z
N MET A 1 21.14 3.55 8.45
CA MET A 1 19.69 3.86 8.42
C MET A 1 19.48 5.01 7.44
N LYS A 2 18.26 5.31 7.02
CA LYS A 2 17.97 6.55 6.29
C LYS A 2 17.08 7.43 7.15
N GLY A 3 17.16 8.73 7.00
CA GLY A 3 16.21 9.64 7.62
C GLY A 3 16.08 10.95 6.86
N ILE A 4 14.94 11.60 7.04
CA ILE A 4 14.64 12.89 6.45
C ILE A 4 14.99 13.97 7.48
N CYS A 5 15.71 14.99 7.05
CA CYS A 5 16.01 16.14 7.91
C CYS A 5 14.75 17.01 8.08
N ILE A 6 14.26 17.15 9.30
CA ILE A 6 13.09 17.99 9.63
C ILE A 6 13.54 19.39 10.04
N ASP A 7 14.69 19.49 10.69
CA ASP A 7 15.24 20.73 11.21
C ASP A 7 16.69 20.95 10.73
N VAL A 8 16.91 22.08 10.07
CA VAL A 8 18.19 22.45 9.45
C VAL A 8 19.06 23.29 10.37
N ASP A 9 18.48 23.89 11.42
CA ASP A 9 19.14 24.61 12.51
C ASP A 9 20.54 25.18 12.16
N HIS A 10 20.56 26.35 11.49
CA HIS A 10 21.72 27.09 10.95
C HIS A 10 22.79 26.30 10.17
N SER A 11 22.59 25.01 9.89
CA SER A 11 23.59 24.18 9.22
C SER A 11 23.54 24.40 7.71
N ALA A 12 24.67 24.82 7.13
CA ALA A 12 24.79 25.04 5.70
C ALA A 12 24.83 23.74 4.88
N LEU A 13 24.94 22.58 5.54
CA LEU A 13 25.14 21.28 4.90
C LEU A 13 23.88 20.42 4.84
N LEU A 14 22.88 20.67 5.69
CA LEU A 14 21.61 19.95 5.70
C LEU A 14 20.58 20.69 4.86
N GLY A 15 19.88 19.97 4.00
CA GLY A 15 18.68 20.44 3.33
C GLY A 15 17.45 20.01 4.08
N ILE A 16 16.48 20.91 4.25
CA ILE A 16 15.19 20.58 4.85
C ILE A 16 14.45 19.59 3.92
N ASN A 17 13.82 18.57 4.50
CA ASN A 17 13.15 17.49 3.78
C ASN A 17 14.04 16.67 2.83
N GLU A 18 15.37 16.73 2.98
CA GLU A 18 16.27 15.86 2.22
C GLU A 18 16.50 14.52 2.93
N GLU A 19 16.61 13.45 2.14
CA GLU A 19 16.99 12.12 2.63
C GLU A 19 18.50 11.99 2.82
N TYR A 20 18.92 11.57 4.00
CA TYR A 20 20.30 11.25 4.32
C TYR A 20 20.48 9.84 4.86
N PHE A 21 21.70 9.31 4.73
CA PHE A 21 22.12 8.10 5.42
C PHE A 21 22.59 8.44 6.83
N LEU A 22 21.94 7.84 7.82
CA LEU A 22 22.20 8.01 9.25
C LEU A 22 22.96 6.80 9.78
N PHE A 23 24.06 7.04 10.48
CA PHE A 23 24.83 6.02 11.20
C PHE A 23 24.87 6.37 12.69
N PRO A 24 24.64 5.41 13.61
CA PRO A 24 24.64 5.68 15.03
C PRO A 24 26.05 6.07 15.51
N ALA A 25 26.16 7.19 16.25
CA ALA A 25 27.40 7.69 16.80
C ALA A 25 27.43 7.60 18.34
N LYS A 26 26.41 8.19 18.97
CA LYS A 26 26.15 8.26 20.42
C LYS A 26 24.66 7.99 20.65
N PRO A 27 24.19 7.76 21.89
CA PRO A 27 22.78 7.41 22.16
C PRO A 27 21.77 8.32 21.45
N ASP A 28 22.07 9.63 21.41
CA ASP A 28 21.16 10.64 20.85
C ASP A 28 21.72 11.35 19.61
N HIS A 29 22.73 10.79 18.93
CA HIS A 29 23.35 11.44 17.77
C HIS A 29 23.60 10.49 16.60
N TYR A 30 23.40 11.00 15.40
CA TYR A 30 23.69 10.32 14.14
C TYR A 30 24.82 11.02 13.37
N PHE A 31 25.73 10.22 12.82
CA PHE A 31 26.56 10.63 11.70
C PHE A 31 25.74 10.66 10.43
N VAL A 32 25.76 11.78 9.72
CA VAL A 32 24.93 12.03 8.54
C VAL A 32 25.81 12.01 7.30
N SER A 33 25.40 11.26 6.28
CA SER A 33 26.09 11.17 4.99
C SER A 33 25.09 11.21 3.83
N LYS A 34 25.52 11.80 2.70
CA LYS A 34 24.79 11.70 1.42
C LYS A 34 24.99 10.33 0.77
N PHE A 35 26.05 9.61 1.14
CA PHE A 35 26.42 8.32 0.55
C PHE A 35 26.20 7.18 1.55
N ASN A 36 25.93 5.98 1.04
CA ASN A 36 25.77 4.78 1.86
C ASN A 36 27.14 4.21 2.31
N ARG A 37 28.01 5.03 2.89
CA ARG A 37 29.33 4.62 3.40
C ARG A 37 29.66 5.41 4.67
N LYS A 38 30.09 4.70 5.72
CA LYS A 38 30.34 5.29 7.05
C LYS A 38 31.42 6.37 7.02
N GLU A 39 32.41 6.23 6.14
CA GLU A 39 33.56 7.14 6.03
C GLU A 39 33.25 8.48 5.35
N SER A 40 32.08 8.61 4.73
CA SER A 40 31.69 9.83 3.99
C SER A 40 30.65 10.65 4.74
N HIS A 41 30.65 10.58 6.06
CA HIS A 41 29.82 11.48 6.87
C HIS A 41 30.42 12.89 6.83
N PHE A 42 29.55 13.90 6.81
CA PHE A 42 29.97 15.31 6.79
C PHE A 42 29.67 16.02 8.11
N GLY A 43 29.06 15.33 9.07
CA GLY A 43 28.76 15.87 10.39
C GLY A 43 28.09 14.85 11.31
N CYS A 44 28.02 15.21 12.58
CA CYS A 44 27.32 14.50 13.64
C CYS A 44 26.22 15.42 14.18
N TYR A 45 24.97 14.94 14.16
CA TYR A 45 23.80 15.76 14.47
C TYR A 45 22.88 15.03 15.47
N PRO A 46 22.10 15.77 16.27
CA PRO A 46 21.13 15.19 17.19
C PRO A 46 20.07 14.35 16.46
N ALA A 47 19.64 13.25 17.09
CA ALA A 47 18.64 12.35 16.55
C ALA A 47 17.27 13.03 16.34
N GLU A 48 16.91 13.99 17.20
CA GLU A 48 15.64 14.74 17.16
C GLU A 48 15.42 15.50 15.85
N ARG A 49 16.48 15.81 15.12
CA ARG A 49 16.41 16.55 13.84
C ARG A 49 16.02 15.68 12.65
N PHE A 50 16.02 14.35 12.82
CA PHE A 50 15.78 13.42 11.73
C PHE A 50 14.56 12.55 11.99
N GLN A 51 13.68 12.47 10.99
CA GLN A 51 12.69 11.42 10.91
C GLN A 51 13.35 10.20 10.29
N VAL A 52 13.66 9.17 11.10
CA VAL A 52 14.21 7.92 10.57
C VAL A 52 13.18 7.26 9.67
N VAL A 53 13.53 7.11 8.39
CA VAL A 53 12.76 6.32 7.44
C VAL A 53 13.27 4.90 7.56
N GLU A 54 12.55 4.09 8.34
CA GLU A 54 12.80 2.65 8.36
C GLU A 54 12.64 2.12 6.94
N LYS A 55 13.75 1.63 6.37
CA LYS A 55 13.68 0.92 5.10
C LYS A 55 12.87 -0.34 5.34
N GLU A 56 11.69 -0.41 4.74
CA GLU A 56 10.93 -1.65 4.66
C GLU A 56 11.84 -2.75 4.10
N VAL A 57 12.24 -3.67 4.97
CA VAL A 57 13.04 -4.83 4.58
C VAL A 57 12.08 -5.78 3.89
N TRP A 58 12.27 -5.98 2.59
CA TRP A 58 11.49 -6.95 1.84
C TRP A 58 11.88 -8.36 2.28
N THR A 59 11.02 -8.97 3.10
CA THR A 59 11.16 -10.38 3.43
C THR A 59 10.87 -11.25 2.20
N PRO A 60 11.39 -12.48 2.13
CA PRO A 60 11.01 -13.42 1.08
C PRO A 60 9.51 -13.68 1.11
N GLU A 61 8.94 -14.05 -0.05
CA GLU A 61 7.52 -14.31 -0.18
C GLU A 61 7.06 -15.40 0.83
N PRO A 62 5.95 -15.16 1.56
CA PRO A 62 5.41 -16.15 2.47
C PRO A 62 5.04 -17.44 1.73
N ARG A 63 5.14 -18.58 2.42
CA ARG A 63 4.75 -19.88 1.85
C ARG A 63 3.28 -19.84 1.43
N VAL A 64 2.97 -20.45 0.29
CA VAL A 64 1.61 -20.56 -0.22
C VAL A 64 0.78 -21.43 0.74
N ASN A 65 0.14 -20.79 1.70
CA ASN A 65 -0.83 -21.43 2.57
C ASN A 65 -2.24 -21.06 2.07
N LYS A 66 -3.10 -22.06 1.91
CA LYS A 66 -4.47 -21.88 1.44
C LYS A 66 -5.41 -22.06 2.62
N PRO A 67 -5.79 -20.98 3.33
CA PRO A 67 -6.86 -21.08 4.30
C PRO A 67 -8.16 -21.47 3.58
N ASN A 68 -8.94 -22.36 4.19
CA ASN A 68 -10.24 -22.77 3.66
C ASN A 68 -11.26 -21.66 3.99
N LEU A 69 -11.34 -20.65 3.12
CA LEU A 69 -12.24 -19.51 3.26
C LEU A 69 -13.47 -19.69 2.36
N ASP A 70 -14.64 -19.32 2.85
CA ASP A 70 -15.89 -19.41 2.11
C ASP A 70 -15.99 -18.33 1.03
N LYS A 71 -16.32 -18.75 -0.19
CA LYS A 71 -16.41 -17.87 -1.38
C LYS A 71 -17.54 -16.84 -1.30
N GLY A 72 -18.51 -17.07 -0.41
CA GLY A 72 -19.68 -16.21 -0.21
C GLY A 72 -19.48 -15.10 0.81
N LEU A 73 -18.48 -15.24 1.69
CA LEU A 73 -18.26 -14.36 2.83
C LEU A 73 -17.19 -13.31 2.54
N LEU A 74 -17.30 -12.19 3.25
CA LEU A 74 -16.28 -11.15 3.27
C LEU A 74 -15.45 -11.32 4.53
N TYR A 75 -14.14 -11.14 4.39
CA TYR A 75 -13.21 -11.24 5.49
C TYR A 75 -12.48 -9.92 5.61
N ARG A 76 -12.18 -9.50 6.84
CA ARG A 76 -11.14 -8.53 7.11
C ARG A 76 -9.82 -9.28 7.19
N ALA A 77 -8.81 -8.82 6.48
CA ALA A 77 -7.49 -9.44 6.52
C ALA A 77 -6.39 -8.38 6.39
N GLN A 78 -5.28 -8.62 7.07
CA GLN A 78 -4.11 -7.74 7.04
C GLN A 78 -3.19 -8.13 5.90
N LEU A 79 -2.83 -7.16 5.04
CA LEU A 79 -1.81 -7.38 4.01
C LEU A 79 -0.43 -7.43 4.68
N ILE A 80 0.15 -8.64 4.77
CA ILE A 80 1.45 -8.87 5.42
C ILE A 80 2.62 -8.79 4.44
N TRP A 81 2.35 -9.03 3.16
CA TRP A 81 3.39 -9.08 2.15
C TRP A 81 2.88 -8.52 0.82
N ARG A 82 3.79 -7.97 0.04
CA ARG A 82 3.55 -7.48 -1.32
C ARG A 82 4.81 -7.73 -2.15
N THR A 83 4.77 -7.61 -3.47
CA THR A 83 5.99 -7.60 -4.32
C THR A 83 6.53 -6.19 -4.50
N LYS A 84 7.84 -6.00 -4.74
CA LYS A 84 8.49 -4.67 -4.84
C LYS A 84 7.77 -3.69 -5.79
N GLY A 85 7.14 -4.19 -6.85
CA GLY A 85 6.33 -3.39 -7.78
C GLY A 85 5.07 -2.77 -7.16
N TYR A 86 4.61 -3.28 -6.02
CA TYR A 86 3.43 -2.82 -5.29
C TYR A 86 3.77 -1.98 -4.04
N LYS A 87 4.94 -1.33 -4.00
CA LYS A 87 5.36 -0.45 -2.88
C LYS A 87 4.32 0.62 -2.51
N ASN A 88 3.50 1.04 -3.47
CA ASN A 88 2.47 2.06 -3.26
C ASN A 88 1.23 1.54 -2.47
N LYS A 89 1.12 0.24 -2.20
CA LYS A 89 -0.06 -0.37 -1.57
C LYS A 89 0.17 -0.65 -0.07
N PRO A 90 -0.24 0.24 0.85
CA PRO A 90 0.19 0.17 2.25
C PRO A 90 -0.12 -1.18 2.90
N LEU A 91 0.79 -1.66 3.75
CA LEU A 91 0.58 -2.85 4.58
C LEU A 91 -0.38 -2.48 5.72
N LYS A 92 -1.66 -2.79 5.53
CA LYS A 92 -2.74 -2.46 6.47
C LYS A 92 -3.84 -3.50 6.37
N ASP A 93 -4.92 -3.29 7.12
CA ASP A 93 -6.11 -4.11 7.03
C ASP A 93 -6.94 -3.73 5.80
N TYR A 94 -7.44 -4.76 5.13
CA TYR A 94 -8.30 -4.67 3.97
C TYR A 94 -9.49 -5.58 4.14
N ILE A 95 -10.57 -5.26 3.45
CA ILE A 95 -11.67 -6.20 3.25
C ILE A 95 -11.34 -7.02 2.02
N ILE A 96 -11.51 -8.32 2.11
CA ILE A 96 -11.20 -9.25 1.05
C ILE A 96 -12.38 -10.17 0.74
N LYS A 97 -12.46 -10.60 -0.52
CA LYS A 97 -13.38 -11.63 -0.99
C LYS A 97 -12.58 -12.73 -1.69
N PRO A 98 -12.57 -13.96 -1.17
CA PRO A 98 -11.82 -15.06 -1.75
C PRO A 98 -12.44 -15.52 -3.08
N LYS A 99 -11.60 -15.70 -4.10
CA LYS A 99 -11.92 -16.27 -5.41
C LYS A 99 -10.86 -17.33 -5.78
N GLY A 100 -11.00 -18.51 -5.19
CA GLY A 100 -10.06 -19.62 -5.43
C GLY A 100 -8.71 -19.37 -4.77
N ASN A 101 -7.63 -19.24 -5.56
CA ASN A 101 -6.28 -18.97 -5.05
C ASN A 101 -5.96 -17.47 -4.89
N GLN A 102 -6.85 -16.59 -5.36
CA GLN A 102 -6.69 -15.15 -5.31
C GLN A 102 -7.86 -14.53 -4.55
N CYS A 103 -7.69 -13.31 -4.05
CA CYS A 103 -8.76 -12.53 -3.43
C CYS A 103 -8.80 -11.12 -4.00
N PHE A 104 -10.02 -10.62 -4.19
CA PHE A 104 -10.25 -9.20 -4.40
C PHE A 104 -10.18 -8.49 -3.06
N PHE A 105 -9.61 -7.29 -3.04
CA PHE A 105 -9.50 -6.51 -1.82
C PHE A 105 -9.89 -5.05 -2.03
N TRP A 106 -10.45 -4.45 -0.98
CA TRP A 106 -10.97 -3.08 -0.95
C TRP A 106 -10.38 -2.28 0.22
N HIS A 107 -10.16 -0.98 -0.01
CA HIS A 107 -9.72 -0.05 1.04
C HIS A 107 -10.83 0.29 2.04
N ASP A 108 -12.07 0.37 1.56
CA ASP A 108 -13.19 0.96 2.29
C ASP A 108 -14.21 -0.11 2.68
N ARG A 109 -14.83 0.05 3.86
CA ARG A 109 -16.01 -0.73 4.29
C ARG A 109 -17.14 -0.64 3.27
N GLU A 110 -17.28 0.53 2.65
CA GLU A 110 -18.31 0.84 1.66
C GLU A 110 -18.03 0.26 0.26
N ARG A 111 -16.95 -0.50 0.05
CA ARG A 111 -16.63 -1.21 -1.22
C ARG A 111 -16.45 -0.34 -2.47
N LYS A 112 -16.40 0.99 -2.35
CA LYS A 112 -16.32 1.94 -3.49
C LYS A 112 -14.99 1.93 -4.25
N LYS A 113 -13.88 1.55 -3.59
CA LYS A 113 -12.53 1.55 -4.18
C LYS A 113 -11.95 0.14 -4.29
N LEU A 114 -12.19 -0.51 -5.42
CA LEU A 114 -11.56 -1.79 -5.75
C LEU A 114 -10.05 -1.59 -5.97
N CYS A 115 -9.23 -2.27 -5.17
CA CYS A 115 -7.79 -2.05 -5.17
C CYS A 115 -7.02 -3.00 -6.08
N GLY A 116 -7.65 -4.13 -6.45
CA GLY A 116 -7.09 -5.14 -7.34
C GLY A 116 -7.39 -6.57 -6.85
N CYS A 117 -6.59 -7.50 -7.38
CA CYS A 117 -6.61 -8.92 -7.05
C CYS A 117 -5.21 -9.32 -6.56
N PHE A 118 -5.13 -9.91 -5.37
CA PHE A 118 -3.87 -10.41 -4.80
C PHE A 118 -3.99 -11.88 -4.37
N PRO A 119 -2.87 -12.61 -4.29
CA PRO A 119 -2.87 -13.95 -3.72
C PRO A 119 -3.31 -13.97 -2.26
N ILE A 120 -4.07 -14.99 -1.86
CA ILE A 120 -4.59 -15.10 -0.48
C ILE A 120 -3.47 -15.21 0.55
N HIS A 121 -2.36 -15.89 0.21
CA HIS A 121 -1.23 -16.09 1.12
C HIS A 121 -0.44 -14.81 1.42
N TRP A 122 -0.74 -13.69 0.76
CA TRP A 122 -0.20 -12.37 1.09
C TRP A 122 -0.94 -11.71 2.25
N PHE A 123 -2.07 -12.28 2.67
CA PHE A 123 -2.88 -11.80 3.78
C PHE A 123 -2.78 -12.71 4.99
N ALA A 124 -2.91 -12.13 6.18
CA ALA A 124 -3.00 -12.83 7.45
C ALA A 124 -4.16 -12.26 8.29
N ASN A 125 -4.45 -12.91 9.42
CA ASN A 125 -5.49 -12.48 10.37
C ASN A 125 -6.86 -12.33 9.70
N PHE A 126 -7.37 -13.43 9.16
CA PHE A 126 -8.69 -13.48 8.54
C PHE A 126 -9.77 -13.45 9.62
N GLU A 127 -10.50 -12.34 9.68
CA GLU A 127 -11.67 -12.16 10.55
C GLU A 127 -12.93 -12.16 9.68
N GLU A 128 -13.92 -12.97 10.04
CA GLU A 128 -15.19 -13.02 9.34
C GLU A 128 -15.97 -11.74 9.62
N LEU A 129 -16.27 -10.99 8.55
CA LEU A 129 -17.25 -9.93 8.65
C LEU A 129 -18.60 -10.59 8.38
N ALA A 130 -19.32 -10.90 9.46
CA ALA A 130 -20.73 -11.24 9.37
C ALA A 130 -21.38 -10.16 8.50
N ALA A 131 -22.04 -10.59 7.42
CA ALA A 131 -22.62 -9.70 6.45
C ALA A 131 -23.72 -8.88 7.14
N GLU A 132 -23.36 -7.72 7.69
CA GLU A 132 -24.29 -6.61 7.73
C GLU A 132 -24.62 -6.35 6.27
N GLN A 133 -25.81 -6.81 5.90
CA GLN A 133 -26.47 -6.51 4.64
C GLN A 133 -26.65 -5.00 4.58
N GLU A 134 -25.60 -4.25 4.28
CA GLU A 134 -25.79 -2.99 3.60
C GLU A 134 -26.26 -3.37 2.21
N GLU A 135 -27.59 -3.34 2.06
CA GLU A 135 -28.34 -3.14 0.83
C GLU A 135 -27.53 -2.21 -0.08
N ILE A 136 -26.66 -2.80 -0.90
CA ILE A 136 -26.25 -2.16 -2.13
C ILE A 136 -27.55 -2.16 -2.93
N LYS A 137 -28.24 -1.03 -2.92
CA LYS A 137 -29.12 -0.65 -4.02
C LYS A 137 -28.34 -0.96 -5.28
N GLU A 138 -28.77 -2.00 -5.98
CA GLU A 138 -28.44 -2.23 -7.36
C GLU A 138 -28.85 -0.98 -8.14
N THR A 139 -27.99 0.02 -8.20
CA THR A 139 -28.00 0.91 -9.35
C THR A 139 -27.25 0.14 -10.42
N SER A 140 -27.97 -0.80 -11.03
CA SER A 140 -27.69 -1.25 -12.38
C SER A 140 -27.75 -0.02 -13.28
N GLU A 141 -26.64 0.71 -13.39
CA GLU A 141 -26.37 1.50 -14.59
C GLU A 141 -26.04 0.50 -15.71
N GLN A 142 -27.07 -0.30 -16.07
CA GLN A 142 -27.24 -0.69 -17.44
C GLN A 142 -27.52 0.61 -18.19
N GLU A 143 -26.47 1.25 -18.68
CA GLU A 143 -26.60 2.10 -19.86
C GLU A 143 -27.13 1.19 -20.98
N ARG A 144 -28.46 1.04 -21.02
CA ARG A 144 -29.16 0.61 -22.21
C ARG A 144 -28.96 1.74 -23.21
N VAL A 145 -27.86 1.67 -23.94
CA VAL A 145 -27.69 2.41 -25.18
C VAL A 145 -28.87 2.03 -26.05
N SER A 146 -29.85 2.92 -26.15
CA SER A 146 -30.99 2.76 -27.03
C SER A 146 -30.48 2.89 -28.47
N LEU A 147 -30.26 1.74 -29.11
CA LEU A 147 -30.06 1.67 -30.56
C LEU A 147 -31.38 2.06 -31.21
N LEU A 148 -31.54 3.35 -31.51
CA LEU A 148 -32.60 3.82 -32.37
C LEU A 148 -32.16 3.60 -33.82
N GLU A 149 -32.65 2.52 -34.44
CA GLU A 149 -32.49 2.33 -35.89
C GLU A 149 -33.22 3.44 -36.63
N ARG A 150 -32.47 4.32 -37.30
CA ARG A 150 -33.03 5.23 -38.30
C ARG A 150 -33.30 4.43 -39.59
N PRO A 151 -34.40 4.70 -40.31
CA PRO A 151 -34.68 4.05 -41.59
C PRO A 151 -33.66 4.56 -42.62
N GLY A 152 -32.57 3.81 -42.80
CA GLY A 152 -31.48 4.21 -43.69
C GLY A 152 -30.14 3.48 -43.53
N GLY A 153 -29.94 2.66 -42.47
CA GLY A 153 -28.91 1.62 -42.46
C GLY A 153 -27.44 2.06 -42.61
N GLN A 154 -27.01 3.13 -41.95
CA GLN A 154 -25.57 3.50 -41.95
C GLN A 154 -25.07 3.88 -40.55
N LEU A 155 -24.09 3.11 -40.05
CA LEU A 155 -23.44 3.27 -38.76
C LEU A 155 -22.21 4.18 -38.91
N ALA A 156 -22.12 5.23 -38.10
CA ALA A 156 -20.89 6.00 -37.89
C ALA A 156 -20.54 5.96 -36.39
N PHE A 157 -19.32 5.56 -36.07
CA PHE A 157 -18.79 5.53 -34.71
C PHE A 157 -18.26 6.92 -34.33
N PHE A 158 -18.66 7.43 -33.17
CA PHE A 158 -17.93 8.47 -32.45
C PHE A 158 -17.40 7.88 -31.14
#